data_AF-A0A7S2IK65-F1
#
_entry.id   AF-A0A7S2IK65-F1
#
_cell.length_a   1.000
_cell.length_b   1.000
_cell.length_c   1.000
_cell.angle_alpha   90.00
_cell.angle_beta   90.00
_cell.angle_gamma   90.00
#
_symmetry.space_group_name_H-M   'P 1'
#
loop_
_entity.id
_entity.type
_entity.pdbx_description
1 polymer ?
#
loop_
_entity_poly.entity_id
_entity_poly.type
_entity_poly.pdbx_seq_one_letter_code
_entity_poly.pdbx_strand_id
1 'polypeptide(L)'
;FFDGYYGLKKKSMRFPLVPPHWNGWNSFWLETSPLIRRIIVSAAVLLISEHVISGIVFPLLYLQTHKNIYFLLTMYSEIGVLVFCLLCTLASYITGRNFTLEQGPRSTWHLIVMHHVSVLLLCTLAVYLDDRCPKEYACGLMLAHLGCSSGLHELAVVLDFSPSSSTNKPMLRFVYQVICAIVQIFLRCVHWVRDMYVLFSILYEQGNNTNTVVLLLGLTLLTLFNWEYTKHHVKLAKSQWKNMKKQA
;
A
#
# COMPACT_ATOMS: atom_id res chain seq x y z
N PHE A 1 31.87 13.39 29.99
CA PHE A 1 30.42 13.54 30.19
C PHE A 1 29.56 12.55 29.36
N PHE A 2 30.15 11.63 28.58
CA PHE A 2 29.40 10.63 27.78
C PHE A 2 29.52 9.17 28.27
N ASP A 3 30.40 8.88 29.24
CA ASP A 3 30.64 7.51 29.72
C ASP A 3 29.68 7.05 30.84
N GLY A 4 28.81 7.92 31.33
CA GLY A 4 27.92 7.65 32.47
C GLY A 4 26.51 7.16 32.11
N TYR A 5 26.06 7.31 30.86
CA TYR A 5 24.68 6.98 30.46
C TYR A 5 24.49 5.57 29.89
N TYR A 6 25.59 4.88 29.54
CA TYR A 6 25.57 3.52 28.99
C TYR A 6 26.29 2.53 29.93
N GLY A 7 25.97 2.62 31.22
CA GLY A 7 26.53 1.80 32.31
C GLY A 7 26.15 0.32 32.30
N LEU A 8 26.23 -0.38 31.17
CA LEU A 8 26.07 -1.83 31.11
C LEU A 8 27.15 -2.46 30.23
N LYS A 9 28.27 -2.83 30.86
CA LYS A 9 29.31 -3.72 30.32
C LYS A 9 28.78 -5.15 30.16
N LYS A 10 27.79 -5.37 29.29
CA LYS A 10 27.37 -6.72 28.86
C LYS A 10 27.66 -6.88 27.37
N LYS A 11 28.57 -7.81 27.05
CA LYS A 11 29.04 -8.19 25.68
C LYS A 11 27.94 -8.73 24.75
N SER A 12 26.67 -8.71 25.15
CA SER A 12 25.55 -9.20 24.36
C SER A 12 24.26 -8.47 24.75
N MET A 13 24.17 -7.18 24.46
CA MET A 13 22.86 -6.53 24.45
C MET A 13 22.22 -6.81 23.11
N ARG A 14 21.19 -7.67 23.09
CA ARG A 14 20.35 -7.89 21.91
C ARG A 14 19.64 -6.57 21.62
N PHE A 15 20.02 -5.95 20.52
CA PHE A 15 19.37 -4.74 20.05
C PHE A 15 17.92 -5.07 19.62
N PRO A 16 16.97 -4.16 19.86
CA PRO A 16 17.11 -2.89 20.56
C PRO A 16 16.98 -2.98 22.10
N LEU A 17 17.81 -2.21 22.81
CA LEU A 17 17.64 -1.89 24.23
C LEU A 17 16.48 -0.92 24.36
N VAL A 18 15.50 -1.26 25.20
CA VAL A 18 14.44 -0.33 25.60
C VAL A 18 14.77 0.20 26.99
N PRO A 19 15.41 1.38 27.12
CA PRO A 19 15.68 1.96 28.44
C PRO A 19 14.38 2.35 29.16
N PRO A 20 14.36 2.46 30.51
CA PRO A 20 13.17 2.79 31.28
C PRO A 20 12.57 4.20 30.99
N HIS A 21 13.32 5.05 30.30
CA HIS A 21 12.97 6.44 29.94
C HIS A 21 12.70 6.60 28.44
N TRP A 22 12.32 5.51 27.76
CA TRP A 22 12.07 5.52 26.32
C TRP A 22 10.72 6.20 26.05
N ASN A 23 10.77 7.44 25.56
CA ASN A 23 9.60 8.31 25.41
C ASN A 23 8.84 8.06 24.09
N GLY A 24 8.70 6.78 23.70
CA GLY A 24 7.99 6.39 22.48
C GLY A 24 8.65 6.90 21.19
N TRP A 25 7.84 7.50 20.31
CA TRP A 25 8.26 7.91 18.95
C TRP A 25 9.45 8.88 18.96
N ASN A 26 9.56 9.80 19.92
CA ASN A 26 10.65 10.78 19.96
C ASN A 26 12.04 10.12 20.11
N SER A 27 12.16 9.13 20.99
CA SER A 27 13.40 8.37 21.16
C SER A 27 13.67 7.44 19.97
N PHE A 28 12.61 6.83 19.43
CA PHE A 28 12.70 6.02 18.22
C PHE A 28 13.27 6.81 17.03
N TRP A 29 12.78 8.04 16.81
CA TRP A 29 13.29 8.89 15.74
C TRP A 29 14.78 9.16 15.97
N LEU A 30 15.20 9.59 17.17
CA LEU A 30 16.61 9.88 17.46
C LEU A 30 17.56 8.70 17.20
N GLU A 31 17.10 7.46 17.44
CA GLU A 31 17.91 6.24 17.34
C GLU A 31 17.77 5.49 16.00
N THR A 32 16.80 5.83 15.14
CA THR A 32 16.63 5.16 13.85
C THR A 32 17.53 5.71 12.76
N SER A 33 18.02 4.79 11.92
CA SER A 33 18.78 5.14 10.73
C SER A 33 17.95 6.04 9.79
N PRO A 34 18.61 6.93 9.01
CA PRO A 34 17.93 7.78 8.03
C PRO A 34 17.05 7.00 7.04
N LEU A 35 17.40 5.74 6.74
CA LEU A 35 16.60 4.85 5.89
C LEU A 35 15.27 4.48 6.54
N ILE A 36 15.27 4.03 7.79
CA ILE A 36 14.03 3.66 8.51
C ILE A 36 13.15 4.90 8.70
N ARG A 37 13.77 6.06 8.98
CA ARG A 37 13.03 7.32 9.09
C ARG A 37 12.30 7.66 7.79
N ARG A 38 12.99 7.53 6.64
CA ARG A 38 12.38 7.75 5.31
C ARG A 38 11.25 6.76 5.05
N ILE A 39 11.44 5.47 5.34
CA ILE A 39 10.39 4.45 5.18
C ILE A 39 9.15 4.84 5.97
N ILE A 40 9.30 5.24 7.24
CA ILE A 40 8.14 5.58 8.07
C ILE A 40 7.51 6.89 7.64
N VAL A 41 8.26 7.93 7.28
CA VAL A 41 7.66 9.18 6.80
C VAL A 41 6.92 8.94 5.47
N SER A 42 7.56 8.27 4.52
CA SER A 42 6.94 8.02 3.20
C SER A 42 5.75 7.07 3.29
N ALA A 43 5.87 5.94 4.00
CA ALA A 43 4.76 4.99 4.16
C ALA A 43 3.68 5.54 5.09
N ALA A 44 4.04 6.01 6.30
CA ALA A 44 3.06 6.37 7.33
C ALA A 44 2.38 7.73 7.11
N VAL A 45 3.11 8.72 6.59
CA VAL A 45 2.55 10.08 6.45
C VAL A 45 1.99 10.29 5.06
N LEU A 46 2.71 9.89 4.01
CA LEU A 46 2.27 10.18 2.64
C LEU A 46 1.32 9.08 2.13
N LEU A 47 1.76 7.82 2.08
CA LEU A 47 0.96 6.74 1.49
C LEU A 47 -0.28 6.41 2.31
N ILE A 48 -0.18 6.25 3.64
CA ILE A 48 -1.38 6.01 4.47
C ILE A 48 -2.39 7.15 4.35
N SER A 49 -1.94 8.42 4.41
CA SER A 49 -2.87 9.55 4.33
C SER A 49 -3.58 9.59 2.97
N GLU A 50 -2.84 9.31 1.91
CA GLU A 50 -3.37 9.21 0.56
C GLU A 50 -4.40 8.07 0.45
N HIS A 51 -4.05 6.86 0.89
CA HIS A 51 -4.94 5.71 0.86
C HIS A 51 -6.19 5.89 1.73
N VAL A 52 -6.09 6.65 2.83
CA VAL A 52 -7.25 7.02 3.66
C VAL A 52 -8.10 8.07 2.94
N ILE A 53 -7.50 9.12 2.39
CA ILE A 53 -8.25 10.23 1.80
C ILE A 53 -8.87 9.82 0.45
N SER A 54 -8.04 9.39 -0.50
CA SER A 54 -8.46 8.96 -1.84
C SER A 54 -9.11 7.58 -1.81
N GLY A 55 -8.66 6.68 -0.93
CA GLY A 55 -9.17 5.30 -0.90
C GLY A 55 -10.36 5.09 0.02
N ILE A 56 -10.63 5.96 1.01
CA ILE A 56 -11.73 5.78 1.96
C ILE A 56 -12.65 7.00 2.01
N VAL A 57 -12.11 8.17 2.37
CA VAL A 57 -12.91 9.37 2.68
C VAL A 57 -13.68 9.85 1.46
N PHE A 58 -13.01 10.15 0.35
CA PHE A 58 -13.69 10.68 -0.84
C PHE A 58 -14.65 9.67 -1.49
N PRO A 59 -14.30 8.38 -1.65
CA PRO A 59 -15.24 7.37 -2.13
C PRO A 59 -16.49 7.24 -1.27
N LEU A 60 -16.36 7.20 0.07
CA LEU A 60 -17.52 7.12 0.97
C LEU A 60 -18.39 8.37 0.89
N LEU A 61 -17.78 9.56 0.81
CA LEU A 61 -18.52 10.80 0.62
C LEU A 61 -19.29 10.81 -0.70
N TYR A 62 -18.72 10.27 -1.78
CA TYR A 62 -19.46 10.07 -3.02
C TYR A 62 -20.63 9.11 -2.82
N LEU A 63 -20.39 7.91 -2.27
CA LEU A 63 -21.44 6.89 -2.08
C LEU A 63 -22.58 7.34 -1.15
N GLN A 64 -22.32 8.26 -0.23
CA GLN A 64 -23.35 8.80 0.67
C GLN A 64 -24.11 9.99 0.09
N THR A 65 -23.44 10.84 -0.71
CA THR A 65 -24.01 12.12 -1.14
C THR A 65 -24.33 12.19 -2.63
N HIS A 66 -23.79 11.26 -3.42
CA HIS A 66 -23.79 11.24 -4.89
C HIS A 66 -23.30 12.55 -5.53
N LYS A 67 -22.54 13.38 -4.81
CA LYS A 67 -21.97 14.61 -5.35
C LYS A 67 -20.74 14.28 -6.20
N ASN A 68 -20.81 14.60 -7.49
CA ASN A 68 -19.75 14.30 -8.47
C ASN A 68 -18.36 14.82 -8.06
N ILE A 69 -18.30 15.93 -7.31
CA ILE A 69 -17.02 16.48 -6.82
C ILE A 69 -16.20 15.46 -6.02
N TYR A 70 -16.83 14.60 -5.22
CA TYR A 70 -16.10 13.60 -4.42
C TYR A 70 -15.56 12.46 -5.29
N PHE A 71 -16.28 12.06 -6.33
CA PHE A 71 -15.77 11.13 -7.33
C PHE A 71 -14.57 11.72 -8.08
N LEU A 72 -14.69 12.97 -8.55
CA LEU A 72 -13.59 13.65 -9.24
C LEU A 72 -12.37 13.84 -8.32
N LEU A 73 -12.57 14.25 -7.07
CA LEU A 73 -11.49 14.35 -6.08
C LEU A 73 -10.79 13.01 -5.87
N THR A 74 -11.54 11.92 -5.72
CA THR A 74 -11.00 10.55 -5.62
C THR A 74 -10.09 10.22 -6.80
N MET A 75 -10.57 10.43 -8.03
CA MET A 75 -9.84 10.03 -9.23
C MET A 75 -8.63 10.93 -9.50
N TYR A 76 -8.79 12.25 -9.38
CA TYR A 76 -7.69 13.18 -9.64
C TYR A 76 -6.59 13.14 -8.58
N SER A 77 -6.94 12.91 -7.30
CA SER A 77 -5.92 12.74 -6.26
C SER A 77 -5.08 11.50 -6.53
N GLU A 78 -5.71 10.37 -6.86
CA GLU A 78 -5.03 9.13 -7.21
C GLU A 78 -4.14 9.31 -8.45
N ILE A 79 -4.67 9.90 -9.53
CA ILE A 79 -3.90 10.20 -10.74
C ILE A 79 -2.65 11.03 -10.40
N GLY A 80 -2.79 12.08 -9.60
CA GLY A 80 -1.68 12.95 -9.22
C GLY A 80 -0.59 12.21 -8.45
N VAL A 81 -0.99 11.37 -7.49
CA VAL A 81 -0.08 10.55 -6.69
C VAL A 81 0.65 9.52 -7.56
N LEU A 82 -0.08 8.81 -8.42
CA LEU A 82 0.51 7.79 -9.30
C LEU A 82 1.51 8.39 -10.27
N VAL A 83 1.22 9.56 -10.85
CA VAL A 83 2.17 10.29 -11.70
C VAL A 83 3.42 10.65 -10.91
N PHE A 84 3.26 11.15 -9.68
CA PHE A 84 4.40 11.46 -8.82
C PHE A 84 5.24 10.20 -8.50
N CYS A 85 4.61 9.09 -8.12
CA CYS A 85 5.30 7.83 -7.84
C CYS A 85 6.05 7.28 -9.07
N LEU A 86 5.46 7.40 -10.27
CA LEU A 86 6.12 7.01 -11.52
C LEU A 86 7.35 7.89 -11.81
N LEU A 87 7.26 9.20 -11.61
CA LEU A 87 8.40 10.11 -11.75
C LEU A 87 9.51 9.80 -10.74
N CYS A 88 9.16 9.54 -9.48
CA CYS A 88 10.10 9.11 -8.45
C CYS A 88 10.80 7.79 -8.83
N THR A 89 10.05 6.84 -9.38
CA THR A 89 10.62 5.55 -9.82
C THR A 89 11.54 5.73 -11.03
N LEU A 90 11.16 6.58 -11.99
CA LEU A 90 12.01 6.93 -13.13
C LEU A 90 13.32 7.61 -12.68
N ALA A 91 13.23 8.60 -11.79
CA ALA A 91 14.40 9.24 -11.20
C ALA A 91 15.29 8.23 -10.46
N SER A 92 14.68 7.22 -9.81
CA SER A 92 15.40 6.14 -9.14
C SER A 92 16.17 5.25 -10.13
N TYR A 93 15.58 4.92 -11.27
CA TYR A 93 16.26 4.20 -12.35
C TYR A 93 17.44 4.99 -12.93
N ILE A 94 17.25 6.28 -13.17
CA ILE A 94 18.28 7.15 -13.78
C ILE A 94 19.48 7.33 -12.84
N THR A 95 19.22 7.57 -11.56
CA THR A 95 20.28 7.92 -10.59
C THR A 95 20.88 6.72 -9.86
N GLY A 96 20.23 5.56 -9.94
CA GLY A 96 20.58 4.37 -9.15
C GLY A 96 20.30 4.51 -7.65
N ARG A 97 19.65 5.60 -7.22
CA ARG A 97 19.26 5.85 -5.81
C ARG A 97 17.77 5.58 -5.62
N ASN A 98 17.36 5.14 -4.44
CA ASN A 98 15.95 4.85 -4.18
C ASN A 98 15.19 6.12 -3.74
N PHE A 99 14.44 6.70 -4.68
CA PHE A 99 13.53 7.83 -4.46
C PHE A 99 12.05 7.41 -4.43
N THR A 100 11.73 6.12 -4.54
CA THR A 100 10.34 5.61 -4.48
C THR A 100 9.71 5.89 -3.12
N LEU A 101 8.40 6.15 -3.06
CA LEU A 101 7.72 6.41 -1.78
C LEU A 101 7.66 5.14 -0.92
N GLU A 102 7.50 4.00 -1.56
CA GLU A 102 7.41 2.67 -0.94
C GLU A 102 8.78 2.21 -0.41
N GLN A 103 9.87 2.88 -0.82
CA GLN A 103 11.25 2.58 -0.43
C GLN A 103 11.64 1.10 -0.65
N GLY A 104 10.97 0.43 -1.60
CA GLY A 104 11.16 -0.98 -1.92
C GLY A 104 12.49 -1.26 -2.63
N PRO A 105 13.01 -2.49 -2.56
CA PRO A 105 14.24 -2.87 -3.25
C PRO A 105 14.09 -2.73 -4.77
N ARG A 106 15.19 -2.46 -5.48
CA ARG A 106 15.17 -2.27 -6.95
C ARG A 106 14.52 -3.43 -7.72
N SER A 107 14.62 -4.65 -7.19
CA SER A 107 13.99 -5.84 -7.78
C SER A 107 12.47 -5.76 -7.82
N THR A 108 11.80 -4.89 -7.05
CA THR A 108 10.33 -4.75 -7.05
C THR A 108 9.83 -3.55 -7.85
N TRP A 109 10.72 -2.67 -8.34
CA TRP A 109 10.30 -1.43 -9.01
C TRP A 109 9.48 -1.67 -10.27
N HIS A 110 9.79 -2.71 -11.05
CA HIS A 110 9.00 -3.04 -12.24
C HIS A 110 7.54 -3.42 -11.89
N LEU A 111 7.32 -4.13 -10.77
CA LEU A 111 5.97 -4.46 -10.29
C LEU A 111 5.21 -3.21 -9.85
N ILE A 112 5.91 -2.28 -9.17
CA ILE A 112 5.34 -0.99 -8.74
C ILE A 112 4.94 -0.15 -9.96
N VAL A 113 5.81 -0.06 -10.98
CA VAL A 113 5.48 0.65 -12.23
C VAL A 113 4.28 0.01 -12.93
N MET A 114 4.25 -1.32 -13.05
CA MET A 114 3.11 -2.02 -13.66
C MET A 114 1.81 -1.71 -12.91
N HIS A 115 1.83 -1.76 -11.57
CA HIS A 115 0.68 -1.40 -10.75
C HIS A 115 0.24 0.04 -10.99
N HIS A 116 1.15 1.01 -10.85
CA HIS A 116 0.80 2.43 -10.96
C HIS A 116 0.31 2.82 -12.35
N VAL A 117 0.94 2.31 -13.41
CA VAL A 117 0.46 2.55 -14.79
C VAL A 117 -0.95 2.00 -14.98
N SER A 118 -1.22 0.82 -14.43
CA SER A 118 -2.53 0.18 -14.58
C SER A 118 -3.63 0.96 -13.86
N VAL A 119 -3.40 1.36 -12.61
CA VAL A 119 -4.37 2.17 -11.86
C VAL A 119 -4.55 3.53 -12.52
N LEU A 120 -3.46 4.16 -12.98
CA LEU A 120 -3.50 5.45 -13.68
C LEU A 120 -4.38 5.39 -14.92
N LEU A 121 -4.27 4.32 -15.72
CA LEU A 121 -5.13 4.10 -16.89
C LEU A 121 -6.60 3.93 -16.48
N LEU A 122 -6.89 3.17 -15.42
CA LEU A 122 -8.27 2.95 -14.95
C LEU A 122 -8.91 4.25 -14.42
N CYS A 123 -8.19 5.02 -13.60
CA CYS A 123 -8.68 6.29 -13.08
C CYS A 123 -8.87 7.32 -14.19
N THR A 124 -7.94 7.38 -15.15
CA THR A 124 -8.04 8.30 -16.30
C THR A 124 -9.23 7.92 -17.18
N LEU A 125 -9.46 6.62 -17.41
CA LEU A 125 -10.62 6.14 -18.15
C LEU A 125 -11.92 6.47 -17.42
N ALA A 126 -11.97 6.28 -16.10
CA ALA A 126 -13.14 6.62 -15.28
C ALA A 126 -13.50 8.11 -15.39
N VAL A 127 -12.51 9.00 -15.33
CA VAL A 127 -12.70 10.45 -15.53
C VAL A 127 -13.14 10.76 -16.97
N TYR A 128 -12.51 10.14 -17.97
CA TYR A 128 -12.83 10.35 -19.38
C TYR A 128 -14.25 9.92 -19.76
N LEU A 129 -14.73 8.84 -19.14
CA LEU A 129 -16.10 8.36 -19.37
C LEU A 129 -17.16 9.30 -18.77
N ASP A 130 -16.78 10.09 -17.76
CA ASP A 130 -17.63 11.05 -17.04
C ASP A 130 -19.01 10.47 -16.69
N ASP A 131 -20.09 10.95 -17.32
CA ASP A 131 -21.46 10.47 -17.07
C ASP A 131 -21.71 9.03 -17.49
N ARG A 132 -20.84 8.46 -18.34
CA ARG A 132 -20.91 7.04 -18.74
C ARG A 132 -20.16 6.13 -17.76
N CYS A 133 -19.43 6.68 -16.81
CA CYS A 133 -18.77 5.89 -15.77
C CYS A 133 -19.81 5.48 -14.72
N PRO A 134 -19.91 4.20 -14.34
CA PRO A 134 -20.66 3.80 -13.16
C PRO A 134 -19.87 4.19 -11.91
N LYS A 135 -20.04 5.44 -11.50
CA LYS A 135 -19.25 6.11 -10.45
C LYS A 135 -19.34 5.41 -9.09
N GLU A 136 -20.51 4.86 -8.73
CA GLU A 136 -20.69 4.07 -7.50
C GLU A 136 -19.77 2.84 -7.50
N TYR A 137 -19.71 2.17 -8.64
CA TYR A 137 -18.90 0.98 -8.81
C TYR A 137 -17.40 1.34 -8.82
N ALA A 138 -17.01 2.41 -9.49
CA ALA A 138 -15.64 2.93 -9.46
C ALA A 138 -15.20 3.34 -8.04
N CYS A 139 -16.04 4.03 -7.27
CA CYS A 139 -15.76 4.34 -5.87
C CYS A 139 -15.69 3.08 -4.99
N GLY A 140 -16.53 2.08 -5.26
CA GLY A 140 -16.44 0.76 -4.62
C GLY A 140 -15.11 0.04 -4.88
N LEU A 141 -14.59 0.14 -6.11
CA LEU A 141 -13.26 -0.38 -6.45
C LEU A 141 -12.15 0.35 -5.70
N MET A 142 -12.21 1.68 -5.63
CA MET A 142 -11.24 2.47 -4.87
C MET A 142 -11.25 2.10 -3.39
N LEU A 143 -12.44 1.91 -2.80
CA LEU A 143 -12.58 1.43 -1.42
C LEU A 143 -11.95 0.07 -1.21
N ALA A 144 -12.28 -0.90 -2.06
CA ALA A 144 -11.77 -2.26 -1.93
C ALA A 144 -10.25 -2.31 -2.12
N HIS A 145 -9.74 -1.76 -3.22
CA HIS A 145 -8.37 -2.01 -3.65
C HIS A 145 -7.38 -0.99 -3.06
N LEU A 146 -7.70 0.31 -3.04
CA LEU A 146 -6.83 1.33 -2.47
C LEU A 146 -7.00 1.43 -0.95
N GLY A 147 -8.21 1.75 -0.49
CA GLY A 147 -8.48 2.03 0.93
C GLY A 147 -8.28 0.81 1.84
N CYS A 148 -9.05 -0.26 1.59
CA CYS A 148 -9.09 -1.42 2.47
C CYS A 148 -7.91 -2.37 2.27
N SER A 149 -7.54 -2.67 1.02
CA SER A 149 -6.47 -3.64 0.76
C SER A 149 -5.07 -3.02 0.88
N SER A 150 -4.78 -1.96 0.11
CA SER A 150 -3.46 -1.32 0.14
C SER A 150 -3.25 -0.54 1.44
N GLY A 151 -4.28 0.14 1.97
CA GLY A 151 -4.16 0.89 3.23
C GLY A 151 -3.81 -0.03 4.41
N LEU A 152 -4.36 -1.26 4.40
CA LEU A 152 -3.96 -2.29 5.36
C LEU A 152 -2.52 -2.77 5.14
N HIS A 153 -2.02 -2.85 3.92
CA HIS A 153 -0.60 -3.16 3.72
C HIS A 153 0.32 -2.06 4.25
N GLU A 154 0.01 -0.79 4.03
CA GLU A 154 0.85 0.31 4.50
C GLU A 154 0.89 0.37 6.03
N LEU A 155 -0.23 0.04 6.69
CA LEU A 155 -0.25 -0.14 8.15
C LEU A 155 0.68 -1.28 8.60
N ALA A 156 0.89 -2.33 7.79
CA ALA A 156 1.83 -3.41 8.07
C ALA A 156 3.26 -2.90 8.16
N VAL A 157 3.63 -2.07 7.19
CA VAL A 157 4.94 -1.45 7.09
C VAL A 157 5.19 -0.61 8.34
N VAL A 158 4.23 0.21 8.75
CA VAL A 158 4.36 0.99 9.99
C VAL A 158 4.52 0.09 11.21
N LEU A 159 3.75 -0.98 11.33
CA LEU A 159 3.88 -1.90 12.48
C LEU A 159 5.23 -2.61 12.51
N ASP A 160 5.75 -3.05 11.37
CA ASP A 160 7.03 -3.74 11.26
C ASP A 160 8.23 -2.83 11.54
N PHE A 161 8.12 -1.52 11.24
CA PHE A 161 9.19 -0.55 11.46
C PHE A 161 9.01 0.33 12.71
N SER A 162 7.83 0.38 13.33
CA SER A 162 7.56 1.19 14.54
C SER A 162 8.33 0.70 15.78
N PRO A 163 8.46 1.53 16.84
CA PRO A 163 9.00 1.06 18.12
C PRO A 163 8.16 -0.08 18.74
N SER A 164 6.90 -0.28 18.36
CA SER A 164 6.15 -1.47 18.76
C SER A 164 6.73 -2.77 18.18
N SER A 165 7.47 -2.69 17.07
CA SER A 165 8.23 -3.81 16.52
C SER A 165 9.33 -4.25 17.51
N SER A 166 10.00 -3.31 18.17
CA SER A 166 11.07 -3.59 19.13
C SER A 166 10.64 -4.42 20.35
N THR A 167 9.36 -4.35 20.74
CA THR A 167 8.83 -5.04 21.93
C THR A 167 8.62 -6.55 21.73
N ASN A 168 9.16 -7.14 20.67
CA ASN A 168 9.18 -8.59 20.40
C ASN A 168 7.81 -9.25 20.65
N LYS A 169 6.76 -8.73 19.98
CA LYS A 169 5.39 -9.28 20.01
C LYS A 169 5.14 -10.15 18.76
N PRO A 170 5.72 -11.37 18.64
CA PRO A 170 5.61 -12.20 17.45
C PRO A 170 4.16 -12.58 17.14
N MET A 171 3.33 -12.76 18.17
CA MET A 171 1.91 -13.08 18.00
C MET A 171 1.12 -11.94 17.33
N LEU A 172 1.35 -10.69 17.74
CA LEU A 172 0.68 -9.54 17.13
C LEU A 172 1.02 -9.42 15.65
N ARG A 173 2.30 -9.57 15.30
CA ARG A 173 2.74 -9.54 13.90
C ARG A 173 2.19 -10.71 13.08
N PHE A 174 2.17 -11.91 13.66
CA PHE A 174 1.58 -13.07 13.00
C PHE A 174 0.10 -12.87 12.71
N VAL A 175 -0.69 -12.49 13.72
CA VAL A 175 -2.13 -12.20 13.57
C VAL A 175 -2.35 -11.12 12.52
N TYR A 176 -1.58 -10.04 12.58
CA TYR A 176 -1.70 -8.95 11.63
C TYR A 176 -1.42 -9.39 10.18
N GLN A 177 -0.35 -10.16 9.95
CA GLN A 177 0.00 -10.67 8.62
C GLN A 177 -1.03 -11.70 8.11
N VAL A 178 -1.66 -12.47 9.01
CA VAL A 178 -2.79 -13.34 8.65
C VAL A 178 -4.00 -12.52 8.20
N ILE A 179 -4.37 -11.48 8.95
CA ILE A 179 -5.46 -10.58 8.58
C ILE A 179 -5.17 -9.93 7.22
N CYS A 180 -3.96 -9.41 7.01
CA CYS A 180 -3.54 -8.88 5.72
C CYS A 180 -3.72 -9.90 4.62
N ALA A 181 -3.18 -11.12 4.78
CA ALA A 181 -3.27 -12.17 3.77
C ALA A 181 -4.73 -12.52 3.44
N ILE A 182 -5.61 -12.63 4.44
CA ILE A 182 -7.05 -12.90 4.22
C ILE A 182 -7.70 -11.77 3.43
N VAL A 183 -7.45 -10.51 3.82
CA VAL A 183 -8.01 -9.34 3.14
C VAL A 183 -7.50 -9.24 1.69
N GLN A 184 -6.21 -9.49 1.45
CA GLN A 184 -5.66 -9.50 0.09
C GLN A 184 -6.29 -10.60 -0.77
N ILE A 185 -6.39 -11.83 -0.25
CA ILE A 185 -7.05 -12.94 -0.98
C ILE A 185 -8.49 -12.57 -1.32
N PHE A 186 -9.24 -12.05 -0.35
CA PHE A 186 -10.64 -11.76 -0.55
C PHE A 186 -10.85 -10.61 -1.56
N LEU A 187 -10.19 -9.46 -1.37
CA LEU A 187 -10.41 -8.29 -2.21
C LEU A 187 -9.71 -8.40 -3.57
N ARG A 188 -8.47 -8.89 -3.61
CA ARG A 188 -7.64 -8.89 -4.83
C ARG A 188 -7.69 -10.20 -5.64
N CYS A 189 -8.28 -11.27 -5.11
CA CYS A 189 -8.52 -12.49 -5.88
C CYS A 189 -10.01 -12.77 -6.04
N VAL A 190 -10.75 -12.93 -4.95
CA VAL A 190 -12.16 -13.34 -5.02
C VAL A 190 -13.04 -12.21 -5.57
N HIS A 191 -13.00 -11.04 -4.94
CA HIS A 191 -13.77 -9.88 -5.37
C HIS A 191 -13.27 -9.35 -6.72
N TRP A 192 -11.96 -9.42 -6.97
CA TRP A 192 -11.37 -9.04 -8.25
C TRP A 192 -11.95 -9.79 -9.46
N VAL A 193 -12.28 -11.08 -9.34
CA VAL A 193 -12.91 -11.83 -10.44
C VAL A 193 -14.29 -11.26 -10.79
N ARG A 194 -15.09 -10.92 -9.77
CA ARG A 194 -16.34 -10.20 -9.97
C ARG A 194 -16.08 -8.86 -10.62
N ASP A 195 -15.03 -8.17 -10.19
CA ASP A 195 -14.72 -6.83 -10.69
C ASP A 195 -14.35 -6.82 -12.18
N MET A 196 -13.54 -7.79 -12.60
CA MET A 196 -13.23 -8.05 -14.00
C MET A 196 -14.49 -8.24 -14.84
N TYR A 197 -15.41 -9.07 -14.38
CA TYR A 197 -16.64 -9.36 -15.09
C TYR A 197 -17.51 -8.10 -15.28
N VAL A 198 -17.68 -7.31 -14.21
CA VAL A 198 -18.52 -6.10 -14.24
C VAL A 198 -17.90 -5.05 -15.16
N LEU A 199 -16.61 -4.76 -15.01
CA LEU A 199 -15.90 -3.80 -15.86
C LEU A 199 -15.94 -4.19 -17.34
N PHE A 200 -15.77 -5.49 -17.64
CA PHE A 200 -15.84 -5.98 -19.01
C PHE A 200 -17.26 -5.83 -19.60
N SER A 201 -18.29 -6.15 -18.81
CA SER A 201 -19.69 -6.03 -19.24
C SER A 201 -20.05 -4.58 -19.57
N ILE A 202 -19.68 -3.64 -18.68
CA ILE A 202 -19.94 -2.20 -18.88
C ILE A 202 -19.30 -1.69 -20.18
N LEU A 203 -18.05 -2.07 -20.45
CA LEU A 203 -17.38 -1.58 -21.67
C LEU A 203 -17.86 -2.26 -22.94
N TYR A 204 -18.22 -3.55 -22.86
CA TYR A 204 -18.83 -4.24 -23.99
C TYR A 204 -20.14 -3.56 -24.41
N GLU A 205 -20.98 -3.19 -23.45
CA GLU A 205 -22.22 -2.46 -23.69
C GLU A 205 -22.00 -1.06 -24.29
N GLN A 206 -20.87 -0.41 -24.00
CA GLN A 206 -20.53 0.91 -24.53
C GLN A 206 -20.02 0.91 -25.99
N GLY A 207 -19.73 -0.26 -26.57
CA GLY A 207 -19.42 -0.42 -28.00
C GLY A 207 -18.14 0.28 -28.49
N ASN A 208 -17.25 0.73 -27.60
CA ASN A 208 -16.01 1.43 -27.96
C ASN A 208 -14.78 0.53 -27.83
N ASN A 209 -14.35 -0.01 -28.97
CA ASN A 209 -13.22 -0.95 -29.05
C ASN A 209 -11.90 -0.41 -28.46
N THR A 210 -11.63 0.90 -28.57
CA THR A 210 -10.38 1.49 -28.05
C THR A 210 -10.37 1.50 -26.52
N ASN A 211 -11.49 1.89 -25.89
CA ASN A 211 -11.61 1.89 -24.44
C ASN A 211 -11.52 0.47 -23.87
N THR A 212 -12.10 -0.50 -24.57
CA THR A 212 -12.02 -1.92 -24.22
C THR A 212 -10.57 -2.43 -24.24
N VAL A 213 -9.77 -2.06 -25.25
CA VAL A 213 -8.35 -2.45 -25.31
C VAL A 213 -7.54 -1.84 -24.16
N VAL A 214 -7.73 -0.54 -23.88
CA VAL A 214 -7.03 0.14 -22.76
C VAL A 214 -7.41 -0.51 -21.43
N LEU A 215 -8.69 -0.82 -21.22
CA LEU A 215 -9.15 -1.52 -20.03
C LEU A 215 -8.51 -2.91 -19.94
N LEU A 216 -8.59 -3.74 -20.98
CA LEU A 216 -8.03 -5.10 -20.98
C LEU A 216 -6.53 -5.11 -20.62
N LEU A 217 -5.76 -4.16 -21.15
CA LEU A 217 -4.35 -3.98 -20.78
C LEU A 217 -4.20 -3.66 -19.28
N GLY A 218 -4.92 -2.66 -18.78
CA GLY A 218 -4.89 -2.28 -17.36
C GLY A 218 -5.30 -3.44 -16.44
N LEU A 219 -6.39 -4.13 -16.76
CA LEU A 219 -6.89 -5.27 -15.99
C LEU A 219 -5.93 -6.46 -15.97
N THR A 220 -5.28 -6.75 -17.10
CA THR A 220 -4.30 -7.85 -17.19
C THR A 220 -3.10 -7.56 -16.29
N LEU A 221 -2.55 -6.34 -16.39
CA LEU A 221 -1.42 -5.91 -15.58
C LEU A 221 -1.77 -5.88 -14.08
N LEU A 222 -2.96 -5.38 -13.73
CA LEU A 222 -3.42 -5.37 -12.34
C LEU A 222 -3.66 -6.79 -11.80
N THR A 223 -4.12 -7.72 -12.65
CA THR A 223 -4.28 -9.13 -12.28
C THR A 223 -2.94 -9.79 -11.95
N LEU A 224 -1.91 -9.55 -12.77
CA LEU A 224 -0.56 -10.04 -12.51
C LEU A 224 0.01 -9.45 -11.20
N PHE A 225 -0.22 -8.16 -10.96
CA PHE A 225 0.16 -7.52 -9.71
C PHE A 225 -0.58 -8.13 -8.51
N ASN A 226 -1.91 -8.27 -8.58
CA ASN A 226 -2.72 -8.83 -7.52
C ASN A 226 -2.31 -10.26 -7.15
N TRP A 227 -1.91 -11.06 -8.14
CA TRP A 227 -1.37 -12.39 -7.93
C TRP A 227 -0.06 -12.38 -7.12
N GLU A 228 0.96 -11.65 -7.59
CA GLU A 228 2.26 -11.60 -6.90
C GLU A 228 2.15 -10.93 -5.52
N TYR A 229 1.30 -9.91 -5.40
CA TYR A 229 1.05 -9.19 -4.15
C TYR A 229 0.39 -10.09 -3.10
N THR A 230 -0.67 -10.82 -3.47
CA THR A 230 -1.32 -11.78 -2.57
C THR A 230 -0.36 -12.90 -2.14
N LYS A 231 0.42 -13.42 -3.09
CA LYS A 231 1.45 -14.44 -2.83
C LYS A 231 2.53 -13.94 -1.86
N HIS A 232 2.91 -12.67 -1.95
CA HIS A 232 3.83 -12.04 -1.00
C HIS A 232 3.27 -12.07 0.43
N HIS A 233 2.03 -11.62 0.63
CA HIS A 233 1.38 -11.61 1.95
C HIS A 233 1.19 -13.02 2.54
N VAL A 234 0.84 -14.00 1.73
CA VAL A 234 0.77 -15.42 2.16
C VAL A 234 2.16 -15.92 2.61
N LYS A 235 3.23 -15.55 1.89
CA LYS A 235 4.61 -15.90 2.29
C LYS A 235 5.01 -15.22 3.60
N LEU A 236 4.66 -13.95 3.80
CA LEU A 236 4.92 -13.23 5.05
C LEU A 236 4.22 -13.89 6.24
N ALA A 237 2.93 -14.21 6.11
CA ALA A 237 2.18 -14.90 7.16
C ALA A 237 2.83 -16.26 7.53
N LYS A 238 3.23 -17.06 6.52
CA LYS A 238 3.95 -18.33 6.72
C LYS A 238 5.32 -18.14 7.40
N SER A 239 6.03 -17.06 7.04
CA SER A 239 7.32 -16.72 7.64
C SER A 239 7.16 -16.36 9.13
N GLN A 240 6.19 -15.50 9.45
CA GLN A 240 5.91 -15.11 10.83
C GLN A 240 5.44 -16.28 11.68
N TRP A 241 4.65 -17.20 11.13
CA TRP A 241 4.30 -18.46 11.80
C TRP A 241 5.54 -19.29 12.20
N LYS A 242 6.48 -19.46 11.26
CA LYS A 242 7.73 -20.18 11.53
C LYS A 242 8.57 -19.47 12.58
N ASN A 243 8.64 -18.14 12.56
CA ASN A 243 9.37 -17.36 13.55
C ASN A 243 8.75 -17.48 14.94
N MET A 244 7.41 -17.40 15.03
CA MET A 244 6.68 -17.59 16.28
C MET A 244 6.94 -18.98 16.86
N LYS A 245 6.90 -20.04 16.05
CA LYS A 245 7.21 -21.41 16.48
C LYS A 245 8.64 -21.61 16.97
N LYS A 246 9.60 -20.82 16.50
CA LYS A 246 11.01 -20.90 16.95
C LYS A 246 11.24 -20.16 18.28
N GLN A 247 10.30 -19.30 18.68
CA GLN A 247 10.40 -18.48 19.89
C GLN A 247 9.53 -19.01 21.04
N ALA A 248 8.61 -19.93 20.76
CA ALA A 248 7.83 -20.71 21.73
C ALA A 248 8.60 -21.99 22.11
#